data_AF-A0A381TVL3-F1
#
_entry.id   AF-A0A381TVL3-F1
#
_cell.length_a   1.000
_cell.length_b   1.000
_cell.length_c   1.000
_cell.angle_alpha   90.00
_cell.angle_beta   90.00
_cell.angle_gamma   90.00
#
_symmetry.space_group_name_H-M   'P 1'
#
loop_
_entity.id
_entity.type
_entity.pdbx_description
1 polymer ?
#
loop_
_entity_poly.entity_id
_entity_poly.type
_entity_poly.pdbx_seq_one_letter_code
_entity_poly.pdbx_strand_id
1 'polypeptide(L)'
;VNKLFPILVLLFSYSCMFFGGPEYNASADSTGLRFDGLNDYILIEENVIPDSGDYTLSVWLKADSGNTGARTIVSQSDTAGSPFYFGSNSSSDTSGTIKMTDEWKDLKSKDFYMDNNWHYYTIVNDGTIGDSATIIDTSALYIDGVLIAKSMGQGKTYPTDEKFLIATMWDNSGEYFSGLIDGVSIWDRKLTPEEVSSLYNSGTGMDPTVDTLNYVASSNLIGFWPFNEGADSSVTDYSGSGYDGQIIGASWVNVDTKLVPVLDTVSLAEADDQTGSIQRELWGRVTDGNEKSLYKASITLTGHHNEEFQWSTSVLTNRRGSYEVNDCQPWDNLKVSLDGYETQVYLPSDSVFSSLPADFVLEEESLIPAVDSSRYAELAQQAE
;
A
#
# COMPACT_ATOMS: atom_id res chain seq x y z
N VAL A 1 58.03 -19.58 -39.18
CA VAL A 1 57.34 -18.33 -38.81
C VAL A 1 55.85 -18.64 -38.72
N ASN A 2 55.39 -19.10 -37.56
CA ASN A 2 53.97 -19.42 -37.33
C ASN A 2 53.24 -18.13 -36.98
N LYS A 3 52.28 -17.71 -37.82
CA LYS A 3 51.38 -16.59 -37.52
C LYS A 3 50.15 -17.13 -36.80
N LEU A 4 50.01 -16.77 -35.53
CA LEU A 4 48.77 -16.91 -34.76
C LEU A 4 47.78 -15.85 -35.22
N PHE A 5 46.56 -16.25 -35.58
CA PHE A 5 45.42 -15.35 -35.76
C PHE A 5 44.63 -15.34 -34.44
N PRO A 6 44.45 -14.20 -33.77
CA PRO A 6 43.56 -14.11 -32.62
C PRO A 6 42.11 -14.14 -33.10
N ILE A 7 41.34 -15.11 -32.62
CA ILE A 7 39.88 -15.14 -32.78
C ILE A 7 39.30 -14.30 -31.63
N LEU A 8 38.73 -13.15 -31.97
CA LEU A 8 37.96 -12.33 -31.05
C LEU A 8 36.61 -13.03 -30.81
N VAL A 9 36.48 -13.71 -29.67
CA VAL A 9 35.20 -14.26 -29.22
C VAL A 9 34.43 -13.14 -28.53
N LEU A 10 33.55 -12.46 -29.29
CA LEU A 10 32.55 -11.55 -28.75
C LEU A 10 31.43 -12.38 -28.10
N LEU A 11 31.52 -12.54 -26.78
CA LEU A 11 30.40 -13.01 -25.97
C LEU A 11 29.38 -11.86 -25.87
N PHE A 12 28.35 -11.90 -26.70
CA PHE A 12 27.15 -11.10 -26.46
C PHE A 12 26.39 -11.75 -25.31
N SER A 13 26.61 -11.28 -24.09
CA SER A 13 25.62 -11.43 -23.03
C SER A 13 24.42 -10.59 -23.43
N TYR A 14 23.38 -11.23 -23.97
CA TYR A 14 22.05 -10.64 -24.01
C TYR A 14 21.57 -10.50 -22.57
N SER A 15 21.99 -9.43 -21.89
CA SER A 15 21.15 -8.88 -20.83
C SER A 15 19.96 -8.27 -21.57
N CYS A 16 18.81 -8.92 -21.47
CA CYS A 16 17.54 -8.24 -21.68
C CYS A 16 17.58 -7.01 -20.76
N MET A 17 17.78 -5.82 -21.33
CA MET A 17 17.38 -4.60 -20.65
C MET A 17 15.86 -4.67 -20.57
N PHE A 18 15.36 -5.20 -19.45
CA PHE A 18 14.02 -4.89 -19.01
C PHE A 18 14.01 -3.38 -18.78
N PHE A 19 13.26 -2.64 -19.58
CA PHE A 19 12.89 -1.24 -19.33
C PHE A 19 11.85 -1.16 -18.20
N GLY A 20 11.98 -1.99 -17.17
CA GLY A 20 11.10 -2.03 -16.01
C GLY A 20 11.98 -2.37 -14.81
N GLY A 21 11.79 -1.65 -13.72
CA GLY A 21 12.48 -1.89 -12.45
C GLY A 21 12.19 -3.28 -11.88
N PRO A 22 12.62 -3.56 -10.64
CA PRO A 22 12.21 -4.79 -9.97
C PRO A 22 10.67 -4.91 -9.94
N GLU A 23 10.13 -6.11 -10.14
CA GLU A 23 8.69 -6.35 -9.98
C GLU A 23 8.32 -6.16 -8.50
N TYR A 24 7.45 -5.20 -8.22
CA TYR A 24 6.88 -5.02 -6.90
C TYR A 24 5.83 -6.09 -6.62
N ASN A 25 5.81 -6.61 -5.38
CA ASN A 25 4.81 -7.56 -4.94
C ASN A 25 4.06 -7.02 -3.73
N ALA A 26 2.91 -6.38 -3.97
CA ALA A 26 2.06 -5.84 -2.92
C ALA A 26 1.63 -6.88 -1.88
N SER A 27 1.57 -8.18 -2.22
CA SER A 27 1.22 -9.24 -1.26
C SER A 27 2.36 -9.61 -0.30
N ALA A 28 3.58 -9.16 -0.59
CA ALA A 28 4.75 -9.31 0.27
C ALA A 28 5.07 -8.03 1.07
N ASP A 29 4.40 -6.92 0.75
CA ASP A 29 4.56 -5.66 1.46
C ASP A 29 4.06 -5.80 2.91
N SER A 30 5.01 -5.72 3.82
CA SER A 30 4.78 -5.99 5.25
C SER A 30 5.80 -5.28 6.13
N THR A 31 6.59 -4.37 5.55
CA THR A 31 7.58 -3.59 6.28
C THR A 31 7.46 -2.11 5.93
N GLY A 32 8.09 -1.28 6.75
CA GLY A 32 8.24 0.14 6.50
C GLY A 32 9.49 0.63 7.21
N LEU A 33 9.74 1.94 7.15
CA LEU A 33 10.88 2.55 7.82
C LEU A 33 10.45 3.41 8.99
N ARG A 34 11.15 3.23 10.11
CA ARG A 34 11.03 4.01 11.33
C ARG A 34 12.16 5.02 11.45
N PHE A 35 11.79 6.25 11.75
CA PHE A 35 12.65 7.39 11.95
C PHE A 35 12.49 7.90 13.39
N ASP A 36 13.60 8.23 14.04
CA ASP A 36 13.64 8.58 15.47
C ASP A 36 13.53 10.09 15.79
N GLY A 37 13.46 10.94 14.76
CA GLY A 37 13.37 12.39 14.91
C GLY A 37 14.67 13.09 15.32
N LEU A 38 15.83 12.41 15.30
CA LEU A 38 17.12 12.96 15.70
C LEU A 38 18.09 13.16 14.55
N ASN A 39 18.31 12.14 13.72
CA ASN A 39 19.25 12.19 12.61
C ASN A 39 18.98 11.16 11.49
N ASP A 40 17.81 10.54 11.51
CA ASP A 40 17.41 9.53 10.53
C ASP A 40 16.85 10.15 9.26
N TYR A 41 17.30 9.69 8.08
CA TYR A 41 16.77 10.11 6.79
C TYR A 41 17.14 9.14 5.66
N ILE A 42 16.54 9.34 4.50
CA ILE A 42 16.94 8.69 3.25
C ILE A 42 17.49 9.75 2.31
N LEU A 43 18.61 9.43 1.68
CA LEU A 43 19.27 10.26 0.67
C LEU A 43 19.15 9.62 -0.70
N ILE A 44 18.58 10.35 -1.65
CA ILE A 44 18.61 10.04 -3.08
C ILE A 44 19.40 11.17 -3.74
N GLU A 45 20.57 10.85 -4.29
CA GLU A 45 21.50 11.85 -4.87
C GLU A 45 21.10 12.30 -6.29
N GLU A 46 19.80 12.35 -6.56
CA GLU A 46 19.21 12.67 -7.86
C GLU A 46 18.00 13.58 -7.70
N ASN A 47 17.63 14.26 -8.78
CA ASN A 47 16.40 15.02 -8.89
C ASN A 47 15.22 14.06 -9.16
N VAL A 48 14.24 14.03 -8.26
CA VAL A 48 13.07 13.14 -8.41
C VAL A 48 11.80 13.93 -8.68
N ILE A 49 11.53 14.97 -7.88
CA ILE A 49 10.36 15.83 -8.11
C ILE A 49 10.60 16.59 -9.42
N PRO A 50 9.68 16.51 -10.40
CA PRO A 50 9.84 17.19 -11.67
C PRO A 50 10.13 18.68 -11.50
N ASP A 51 11.07 19.19 -12.30
CA ASP A 51 11.48 20.59 -12.32
C ASP A 51 10.53 21.49 -13.12
N SER A 52 9.49 20.90 -13.70
CA SER A 52 8.50 21.57 -14.52
C SER A 52 7.28 20.67 -14.77
N GLY A 53 6.17 21.27 -15.21
CA GLY A 53 4.96 20.53 -15.58
C GLY A 53 4.12 20.04 -14.39
N ASP A 54 3.28 19.04 -14.68
CA ASP A 54 2.41 18.42 -13.68
C ASP A 54 3.18 17.38 -12.87
N TYR A 55 2.87 17.25 -11.59
CA TYR A 55 3.35 16.12 -10.79
C TYR A 55 2.41 15.81 -9.64
N THR A 56 2.53 14.59 -9.13
CA THR A 56 1.85 14.17 -7.90
C THR A 56 2.86 13.49 -6.98
N LEU A 57 2.79 13.79 -5.68
CA LEU A 57 3.55 13.10 -4.64
C LEU A 57 2.57 12.49 -3.66
N SER A 58 2.77 11.23 -3.30
CA SER A 58 2.05 10.60 -2.20
C SER A 58 2.96 9.88 -1.23
N VAL A 59 2.49 9.74 0.00
CA VAL A 59 3.22 9.09 1.08
C VAL A 59 2.26 8.58 2.15
N TRP A 60 2.48 7.34 2.60
CA TRP A 60 1.90 6.86 3.85
C TRP A 60 2.79 7.28 5.01
N LEU A 61 2.20 7.88 6.04
CA LEU A 61 2.93 8.27 7.23
C LEU A 61 2.15 7.98 8.50
N LYS A 62 2.88 7.55 9.53
CA LYS A 62 2.41 7.41 10.91
C LYS A 62 3.27 8.29 11.79
N ALA A 63 2.86 9.55 11.97
CA ALA A 63 3.63 10.51 12.73
C ALA A 63 3.45 10.28 14.24
N ASP A 64 4.56 10.30 14.98
CA ASP A 64 4.53 10.20 16.43
C ASP A 64 3.78 11.38 17.03
N SER A 65 2.88 11.14 17.99
CA SER A 65 2.12 12.22 18.64
C SER A 65 3.01 13.14 19.47
N GLY A 66 4.14 12.64 19.97
CA GLY A 66 5.15 13.44 20.67
C GLY A 66 5.94 14.40 19.77
N ASN A 67 5.66 14.45 18.47
CA ASN A 67 6.31 15.38 17.55
C ASN A 67 6.05 16.84 17.95
N THR A 68 7.12 17.54 18.26
CA THR A 68 7.11 18.99 18.52
C THR A 68 8.04 19.70 17.55
N GLY A 69 7.71 20.96 17.24
CA GLY A 69 8.47 21.78 16.31
C GLY A 69 8.21 21.45 14.84
N ALA A 70 9.12 21.91 13.99
CA ALA A 70 9.08 21.65 12.56
C ALA A 70 9.73 20.30 12.24
N ARG A 71 9.04 19.49 11.43
CA ARG A 71 9.47 18.16 10.97
C ARG A 71 9.27 18.09 9.46
N THR A 72 10.19 17.46 8.75
CA THR A 72 10.14 17.37 7.28
C THR A 72 10.00 15.91 6.86
N ILE A 73 9.01 15.62 6.03
CA ILE A 73 8.73 14.27 5.52
C ILE A 73 9.42 14.09 4.17
N VAL A 74 9.33 15.08 3.29
CA VAL A 74 10.05 15.09 2.01
C VAL A 74 10.60 16.48 1.77
N SER A 75 11.83 16.57 1.26
CA SER A 75 12.34 17.78 0.66
C SER A 75 13.18 17.48 -0.57
N GLN A 76 13.20 18.43 -1.51
CA GLN A 76 14.18 18.44 -2.59
C GLN A 76 14.98 19.73 -2.47
N SER A 77 16.29 19.57 -2.37
CA SER A 77 17.20 20.71 -2.28
C SER A 77 17.14 21.55 -3.55
N ASP A 78 17.72 22.74 -3.47
CA ASP A 78 17.76 23.66 -4.60
C ASP A 78 18.87 24.70 -4.34
N THR A 79 19.49 25.19 -5.41
CA THR A 79 20.53 26.25 -5.37
C THR A 79 20.04 27.61 -5.92
N ALA A 80 18.87 27.66 -6.53
CA ALA A 80 18.23 28.82 -7.15
C ALA A 80 17.23 29.57 -6.24
N GLY A 81 16.91 29.03 -5.06
CA GLY A 81 16.05 29.65 -4.04
C GLY A 81 14.58 29.21 -4.02
N SER A 82 14.25 28.10 -4.69
CA SER A 82 12.94 27.50 -4.89
C SER A 82 12.87 26.02 -4.46
N PRO A 83 13.16 25.67 -3.19
CA PRO A 83 13.09 24.30 -2.73
C PRO A 83 11.65 23.80 -2.63
N PHE A 84 11.46 22.48 -2.79
CA PHE A 84 10.23 21.83 -2.36
C PHE A 84 10.43 21.22 -0.97
N TYR A 85 9.45 21.39 -0.09
CA TYR A 85 9.37 20.63 1.14
C TYR A 85 7.92 20.42 1.58
N PHE A 86 7.67 19.24 2.12
CA PHE A 86 6.44 18.86 2.77
C PHE A 86 6.76 18.33 4.17
N GLY A 87 6.04 18.84 5.14
CA GLY A 87 6.32 18.59 6.54
C GLY A 87 5.16 18.95 7.44
N SER A 88 5.48 19.04 8.73
CA SER A 88 4.56 19.48 9.75
C SER A 88 5.19 20.53 10.66
N ASN A 89 4.40 21.51 11.08
CA ASN A 89 4.71 22.38 12.20
C ASN A 89 3.79 21.99 13.36
N SER A 90 4.35 21.60 14.50
CA SER A 90 3.58 21.37 15.71
C SER A 90 3.95 22.36 16.81
N SER A 91 2.91 22.91 17.45
CA SER A 91 3.00 23.65 18.71
C SER A 91 2.44 22.88 19.91
N SER A 92 1.93 21.65 19.72
CA SER A 92 1.26 20.85 20.77
C SER A 92 1.26 19.34 20.49
N ASP A 93 1.20 18.52 21.55
CA ASP A 93 1.52 17.08 21.57
C ASP A 93 0.52 16.11 20.88
N THR A 94 -0.34 16.57 19.96
CA THR A 94 -1.25 15.67 19.21
C THR A 94 -1.72 16.21 17.86
N SER A 95 -1.35 17.44 17.49
CA SER A 95 -1.81 18.06 16.24
C SER A 95 -0.81 19.08 15.75
N GLY A 96 -0.63 19.10 14.44
CA GLY A 96 0.18 20.08 13.76
C GLY A 96 -0.52 20.63 12.53
N THR A 97 0.22 21.45 11.82
CA THR A 97 -0.22 22.03 10.55
C THR A 97 0.79 21.71 9.47
N ILE A 98 0.32 21.56 8.23
CA ILE A 98 1.15 21.27 7.07
C ILE A 98 2.16 22.39 6.85
N LYS A 99 3.43 22.00 6.78
CA LYS A 99 4.56 22.88 6.48
C LYS A 99 4.95 22.72 5.01
N MET A 100 4.84 23.80 4.26
CA MET A 100 5.25 23.93 2.85
C MET A 100 5.71 25.38 2.58
N THR A 101 6.26 25.66 1.39
CA THR A 101 6.56 27.04 0.97
C THR A 101 5.28 27.87 0.86
N ASP A 102 5.40 29.20 0.94
CA ASP A 102 4.24 30.11 0.90
C ASP A 102 3.44 30.01 -0.42
N GLU A 103 4.07 29.54 -1.49
CA GLU A 103 3.47 29.35 -2.81
C GLU A 103 2.35 28.27 -2.82
N TRP A 104 2.33 27.39 -1.83
CA TRP A 104 1.29 26.35 -1.65
C TRP A 104 0.02 26.87 -0.99
N LYS A 105 0.00 28.14 -0.53
CA LYS A 105 -1.18 28.87 -0.07
C LYS A 105 -2.13 28.07 0.83
N ASP A 106 -3.31 27.73 0.31
CA ASP A 106 -4.41 27.10 1.05
C ASP A 106 -4.09 25.67 1.50
N LEU A 107 -3.05 25.04 0.93
CA LEU A 107 -2.57 23.72 1.35
C LEU A 107 -1.67 23.84 2.57
N LYS A 108 -0.87 24.91 2.65
CA LYS A 108 -0.07 25.23 3.83
C LYS A 108 -1.02 25.51 5.01
N SER A 109 -0.59 25.14 6.20
CA SER A 109 -1.32 25.34 7.46
C SER A 109 -2.61 24.52 7.61
N LYS A 110 -2.94 23.60 6.69
CA LYS A 110 -4.00 22.60 6.90
C LYS A 110 -3.59 21.59 7.95
N ASP A 111 -4.54 20.84 8.48
CA ASP A 111 -4.27 19.89 9.56
C ASP A 111 -3.25 18.83 9.13
N PHE A 112 -2.29 18.56 10.01
CA PHE A 112 -1.36 17.45 9.92
C PHE A 112 -1.57 16.55 11.14
N TYR A 113 -1.85 15.28 10.90
CA TYR A 113 -2.21 14.31 11.94
C TYR A 113 -0.95 13.75 12.59
N MET A 114 -0.88 13.90 13.91
CA MET A 114 0.18 13.36 14.79
C MET A 114 -0.48 12.56 15.89
N ASP A 115 -1.25 11.56 15.50
CA ASP A 115 -2.11 10.77 16.39
C ASP A 115 -1.62 9.32 16.52
N ASN A 116 -0.41 9.03 16.02
CA ASN A 116 0.14 7.69 15.87
C ASN A 116 -0.74 6.78 15.01
N ASN A 117 -1.50 7.30 14.05
CA ASN A 117 -2.20 6.52 13.04
C ASN A 117 -1.59 6.75 11.67
N TRP A 118 -1.80 5.76 10.78
CA TRP A 118 -1.41 5.88 9.39
C TRP A 118 -2.37 6.79 8.66
N HIS A 119 -1.82 7.71 7.90
CA HIS A 119 -2.54 8.60 7.00
C HIS A 119 -1.86 8.63 5.64
N TYR A 120 -2.66 8.72 4.58
CA TYR A 120 -2.19 8.81 3.21
C TYR A 120 -2.29 10.24 2.71
N TYR A 121 -1.15 10.91 2.60
CA TYR A 121 -1.07 12.27 2.09
C TYR A 121 -0.79 12.23 0.60
N THR A 122 -1.54 13.01 -0.18
CA THR A 122 -1.27 13.20 -1.61
C THR A 122 -1.31 14.68 -1.97
N ILE A 123 -0.26 15.15 -2.62
CA ILE A 123 -0.09 16.52 -3.09
C ILE A 123 -0.06 16.48 -4.61
N VAL A 124 -1.02 17.14 -5.24
CA VAL A 124 -1.15 17.24 -6.69
C VAL A 124 -0.76 18.65 -7.13
N ASN A 125 0.15 18.76 -8.09
CA ASN A 125 0.46 19.97 -8.82
C ASN A 125 0.04 19.79 -10.29
N ASP A 126 -0.93 20.59 -10.71
CA ASP A 126 -1.36 20.77 -12.09
C ASP A 126 -0.69 22.06 -12.59
N GLY A 127 0.55 21.90 -13.03
CA GLY A 127 1.47 22.93 -13.43
C GLY A 127 1.51 23.04 -14.95
N THR A 128 0.70 23.92 -15.52
CA THR A 128 0.78 24.13 -16.97
C THR A 128 1.94 25.08 -17.26
N ILE A 129 3.00 24.62 -17.94
CA ILE A 129 3.94 25.52 -18.62
C ILE A 129 3.17 26.19 -19.77
N GLY A 130 2.48 27.27 -19.46
CA GLY A 130 1.89 28.14 -20.46
C GLY A 130 2.92 29.15 -20.92
N ASP A 131 3.20 29.18 -22.21
CA ASP A 131 3.88 30.24 -22.97
C ASP A 131 3.06 31.57 -22.97
N SER A 132 2.37 31.83 -21.85
CA SER A 132 1.36 32.86 -21.67
C SER A 132 1.65 33.59 -20.36
N ALA A 133 1.56 34.91 -20.38
CA ALA A 133 1.93 35.81 -19.27
C ALA A 133 1.16 35.59 -17.95
N THR A 134 0.27 34.59 -17.88
CA THR A 134 -0.53 34.22 -16.71
C THR A 134 -0.47 32.71 -16.52
N ILE A 135 0.39 32.26 -15.60
CA ILE A 135 0.45 30.85 -15.18
C ILE A 135 -0.80 30.54 -14.33
N ILE A 136 -1.56 29.52 -14.71
CA ILE A 136 -2.73 29.03 -13.97
C ILE A 136 -2.45 27.66 -13.35
N ASP A 137 -1.57 27.62 -12.36
CA ASP A 137 -1.34 26.37 -11.64
C ASP A 137 -2.50 26.08 -10.68
N THR A 138 -2.87 24.82 -10.61
CA THR A 138 -3.79 24.32 -9.59
C THR A 138 -3.05 23.34 -8.70
N SER A 139 -3.16 23.52 -7.38
CA SER A 139 -2.66 22.50 -6.45
C SER A 139 -3.77 22.00 -5.58
N ALA A 140 -3.69 20.72 -5.23
CA ALA A 140 -4.63 20.05 -4.37
C ALA A 140 -3.91 19.19 -3.34
N LEU A 141 -4.47 19.15 -2.13
CA LEU A 141 -4.04 18.28 -1.05
C LEU A 141 -5.19 17.33 -0.75
N TYR A 142 -4.84 16.05 -0.68
CA TYR A 142 -5.72 14.98 -0.24
C TYR A 142 -5.13 14.33 1.00
N ILE A 143 -6.01 13.97 1.93
CA ILE A 143 -5.69 13.12 3.08
C ILE A 143 -6.68 11.97 3.07
N ASP A 144 -6.17 10.73 3.14
CA ASP A 144 -6.97 9.50 3.17
C ASP A 144 -7.94 9.40 1.98
N GLY A 145 -7.46 9.79 0.80
CA GLY A 145 -8.24 9.80 -0.44
C GLY A 145 -9.25 10.96 -0.58
N VAL A 146 -9.39 11.83 0.42
CA VAL A 146 -10.36 12.93 0.44
C VAL A 146 -9.70 14.27 0.16
N LEU A 147 -10.29 15.09 -0.71
CA LEU A 147 -9.81 16.45 -1.01
C LEU A 147 -9.96 17.37 0.22
N ILE A 148 -8.85 17.89 0.72
CA ILE A 148 -8.79 18.79 1.88
C ILE A 148 -8.67 20.26 1.49
N ALA A 149 -7.84 20.54 0.48
CA ALA A 149 -7.58 21.90 0.03
C ALA A 149 -7.28 21.93 -1.46
N LYS A 150 -7.68 23.03 -2.10
CA LYS A 150 -7.37 23.31 -3.50
C LYS A 150 -7.09 24.80 -3.66
N SER A 151 -5.98 25.13 -4.32
CA SER A 151 -5.62 26.52 -4.63
C SER A 151 -5.43 26.69 -6.13
N MET A 152 -5.87 27.82 -6.68
CA MET A 152 -5.83 28.11 -8.13
C MET A 152 -5.07 29.42 -8.42
N GLY A 153 -4.41 29.46 -9.57
CA GLY A 153 -4.12 30.71 -10.29
C GLY A 153 -2.87 31.47 -9.86
N GLN A 154 -1.87 30.81 -9.26
CA GLN A 154 -0.52 31.35 -9.15
C GLN A 154 0.49 30.25 -9.46
N GLY A 155 1.44 30.55 -10.35
CA GLY A 155 2.55 29.67 -10.69
C GLY A 155 3.36 29.30 -9.46
N LYS A 156 3.84 28.06 -9.41
CA LYS A 156 4.81 27.62 -8.40
C LYS A 156 6.21 27.59 -8.98
N THR A 157 7.16 27.83 -8.12
CA THR A 157 8.53 27.50 -8.42
C THR A 157 8.74 26.00 -8.25
N TYR A 158 9.60 25.45 -9.10
CA TYR A 158 9.93 24.05 -9.10
C TYR A 158 11.33 23.87 -8.50
N PRO A 159 11.55 22.80 -7.72
CA PRO A 159 12.89 22.47 -7.27
C PRO A 159 13.74 22.09 -8.48
N THR A 160 14.88 22.75 -8.67
CA THR A 160 15.76 22.48 -9.82
C THR A 160 16.92 21.59 -9.42
N ASP A 161 17.07 20.47 -10.15
CA ASP A 161 18.25 19.58 -10.29
C ASP A 161 19.13 19.37 -9.05
N GLU A 162 18.61 18.67 -8.04
CA GLU A 162 19.25 18.58 -6.73
C GLU A 162 18.72 17.39 -5.91
N LYS A 163 19.39 17.07 -4.79
CA LYS A 163 19.14 15.89 -3.95
C LYS A 163 17.70 15.82 -3.42
N PHE A 164 17.13 14.63 -3.49
CA PHE A 164 15.85 14.30 -2.87
C PHE A 164 16.07 13.61 -1.52
N LEU A 165 15.38 14.10 -0.49
CA LEU A 165 15.53 13.69 0.90
C LEU A 165 14.18 13.29 1.47
N ILE A 166 14.14 12.13 2.12
CA ILE A 166 12.97 11.68 2.90
C ILE A 166 13.34 11.76 4.38
N ALA A 167 12.40 12.23 5.20
CA ALA A 167 12.49 12.41 6.65
C ALA A 167 13.47 13.48 7.15
N THR A 168 13.99 14.37 6.29
CA THR A 168 14.78 15.54 6.73
C THR A 168 14.64 16.72 5.77
N MET A 169 15.02 17.90 6.26
CA MET A 169 15.09 19.14 5.48
C MET A 169 16.43 19.29 4.78
N TRP A 170 16.39 19.76 3.55
CA TRP A 170 17.55 19.94 2.68
C TRP A 170 18.62 20.90 3.21
N ASP A 171 18.25 21.88 4.02
CA ASP A 171 19.10 22.99 4.46
C ASP A 171 19.89 22.67 5.74
N ASN A 172 19.87 21.42 6.21
CA ASN A 172 20.52 20.98 7.44
C ASN A 172 20.01 21.71 8.71
N SER A 173 18.78 22.22 8.68
CA SER A 173 18.08 22.84 9.83
C SER A 173 17.83 21.87 11.00
N GLY A 174 18.05 20.57 10.81
CA GLY A 174 17.86 19.54 11.83
C GLY A 174 16.40 19.10 12.01
N GLU A 175 15.56 19.33 11.01
CA GLU A 175 14.13 18.99 11.01
C GLU A 175 13.88 17.53 10.61
N TYR A 176 14.31 16.59 11.45
CA TYR A 176 14.14 15.16 11.21
C TYR A 176 12.75 14.66 11.59
N PHE A 177 12.13 13.83 10.75
CA PHE A 177 10.83 13.21 11.04
C PHE A 177 10.95 12.14 12.14
N SER A 178 9.92 12.05 13.00
CA SER A 178 9.76 10.95 13.97
C SER A 178 8.46 10.21 13.67
N GLY A 179 8.55 8.90 13.46
CA GLY A 179 7.42 8.05 13.14
C GLY A 179 7.75 6.99 12.09
N LEU A 180 6.73 6.51 11.40
CA LEU A 180 6.87 5.56 10.29
C LEU A 180 6.53 6.22 8.95
N ILE A 181 7.27 5.86 7.90
CA ILE A 181 6.97 6.22 6.51
C ILE A 181 6.90 4.93 5.70
N ASP A 182 6.03 4.92 4.69
CA ASP A 182 5.85 3.83 3.74
C ASP A 182 5.30 4.36 2.40
N GLY A 183 5.52 3.64 1.30
CA GLY A 183 4.89 3.85 0.00
C GLY A 183 5.06 5.25 -0.58
N VAL A 184 6.27 5.82 -0.51
CA VAL A 184 6.55 7.12 -1.10
C VAL A 184 6.49 6.96 -2.62
N SER A 185 5.61 7.71 -3.28
CA SER A 185 5.35 7.59 -4.71
C SER A 185 5.31 8.96 -5.38
N ILE A 186 5.90 9.07 -6.57
CA ILE A 186 5.93 10.32 -7.34
C ILE A 186 5.56 10.01 -8.79
N TRP A 187 4.67 10.84 -9.35
CA TRP A 187 4.26 10.80 -10.75
C TRP A 187 4.61 12.09 -11.47
N ASP A 188 4.96 12.00 -12.76
CA ASP A 188 5.15 13.14 -13.68
C ASP A 188 3.83 13.64 -14.30
N ARG A 189 2.71 13.40 -13.61
CA ARG A 189 1.38 13.86 -13.98
C ARG A 189 0.57 14.26 -12.75
N LYS A 190 -0.48 15.03 -12.98
CA LYS A 190 -1.55 15.21 -12.00
C LYS A 190 -2.43 13.97 -11.94
N LEU A 191 -2.65 13.44 -10.74
CA LEU A 191 -3.65 12.42 -10.51
C LEU A 191 -5.04 13.03 -10.32
N THR A 192 -6.08 12.33 -10.78
CA THR A 192 -7.47 12.71 -10.55
C THR A 192 -7.93 12.32 -9.13
N PRO A 193 -9.00 12.93 -8.59
CA PRO A 193 -9.56 12.51 -7.30
C PRO A 193 -9.87 11.01 -7.23
N GLU A 194 -10.35 10.42 -8.31
CA GLU A 194 -10.69 8.99 -8.41
C GLU A 194 -9.43 8.11 -8.37
N GLU A 195 -8.35 8.53 -9.04
CA GLU A 195 -7.05 7.85 -8.98
C GLU A 195 -6.46 7.91 -7.56
N VAL A 196 -6.50 9.08 -6.91
CA VAL A 196 -6.03 9.26 -5.53
C VAL A 196 -6.83 8.39 -4.55
N SER A 197 -8.16 8.38 -4.68
CA SER A 197 -9.03 7.53 -3.86
C SER A 197 -8.77 6.03 -4.09
N SER A 198 -8.49 5.64 -5.34
CA SER A 198 -8.17 4.25 -5.68
C SER A 198 -6.84 3.81 -5.10
N LEU A 199 -5.81 4.68 -5.12
CA LEU A 199 -4.52 4.41 -4.51
C LEU A 199 -4.59 4.30 -2.98
N TYR A 200 -5.43 5.12 -2.34
CA TYR A 200 -5.69 5.01 -0.90
C TYR A 200 -6.34 3.67 -0.54
N ASN A 201 -7.29 3.21 -1.37
CA ASN A 201 -7.97 1.92 -1.24
C ASN A 201 -8.48 1.63 0.18
N SER A 202 -9.19 2.60 0.77
CA SER A 202 -9.75 2.50 2.13
C SER A 202 -8.74 2.14 3.21
N GLY A 203 -7.50 2.61 3.11
CA GLY A 203 -6.48 2.35 4.12
C GLY A 203 -5.57 1.17 3.83
N THR A 204 -5.87 0.36 2.81
CA THR A 204 -5.05 -0.83 2.47
C THR A 204 -3.89 -0.50 1.54
N GLY A 205 -3.96 0.63 0.83
CA GLY A 205 -3.04 0.94 -0.25
C GLY A 205 -3.27 0.08 -1.49
N MET A 206 -2.72 0.53 -2.61
CA MET A 206 -2.70 -0.20 -3.88
C MET A 206 -1.31 -0.08 -4.50
N ASP A 207 -0.95 -1.08 -5.30
CA ASP A 207 0.26 -1.06 -6.10
C ASP A 207 0.22 0.05 -7.17
N PRO A 208 1.08 1.08 -7.09
CA PRO A 208 1.12 2.14 -8.09
C PRO A 208 1.82 1.73 -9.38
N THR A 209 2.52 0.59 -9.42
CA THR A 209 3.29 0.11 -10.59
C THR A 209 2.43 -0.55 -11.66
N VAL A 210 1.15 -0.82 -11.36
CA VAL A 210 0.21 -1.49 -12.28
C VAL A 210 -1.13 -0.77 -12.33
N ASP A 211 -1.59 -0.44 -13.52
CA ASP A 211 -2.93 0.13 -13.72
C ASP A 211 -4.03 -0.83 -13.24
N THR A 212 -4.91 -0.35 -12.37
CA THR A 212 -5.93 -1.16 -11.70
C THR A 212 -7.17 -0.32 -11.39
N LEU A 213 -8.37 -0.84 -11.65
CA LEU A 213 -9.65 -0.15 -11.43
C LEU A 213 -9.69 1.25 -12.10
N ASN A 214 -9.80 2.31 -11.31
CA ASN A 214 -9.84 3.70 -11.78
C ASN A 214 -8.45 4.37 -11.76
N TYR A 215 -7.40 3.64 -11.34
CA TYR A 215 -6.02 4.09 -11.39
C TYR A 215 -5.39 3.67 -12.72
N VAL A 216 -5.04 4.65 -13.56
CA VAL A 216 -4.46 4.47 -14.90
C VAL A 216 -3.31 5.46 -15.13
N ALA A 217 -2.31 5.38 -14.25
CA ALA A 217 -1.17 6.30 -14.22
C ALA A 217 0.17 5.60 -13.96
N SER A 218 0.25 4.26 -14.02
CA SER A 218 1.50 3.51 -13.77
C SER A 218 2.62 3.90 -14.72
N SER A 219 2.31 4.23 -15.97
CA SER A 219 3.30 4.71 -16.97
C SER A 219 3.90 6.08 -16.65
N ASN A 220 3.29 6.82 -15.72
CA ASN A 220 3.72 8.13 -15.26
C ASN A 220 4.38 8.08 -13.88
N LEU A 221 4.50 6.89 -13.29
CA LEU A 221 5.19 6.70 -12.01
C LEU A 221 6.69 6.84 -12.26
N ILE A 222 7.31 7.82 -11.62
CA ILE A 222 8.75 8.12 -11.79
C ILE A 222 9.58 7.82 -10.54
N GLY A 223 8.96 7.59 -9.39
CA GLY A 223 9.63 7.12 -8.19
C GLY A 223 8.66 6.35 -7.32
N PHE A 224 9.06 5.18 -6.83
CA PHE A 224 8.27 4.40 -5.87
C PHE A 224 9.13 3.63 -4.90
N TRP A 225 9.03 3.97 -3.62
CA TRP A 225 9.71 3.28 -2.53
C TRP A 225 8.71 2.70 -1.54
N PRO A 226 8.39 1.40 -1.65
CA PRO A 226 7.47 0.70 -0.75
C PRO A 226 8.11 0.33 0.58
N PHE A 227 9.44 0.47 0.74
CA PHE A 227 10.14 0.08 1.97
C PHE A 227 9.81 -1.36 2.42
N ASN A 228 9.85 -2.28 1.46
CA ASN A 228 9.52 -3.69 1.64
C ASN A 228 10.75 -4.62 1.72
N GLU A 229 11.97 -4.07 1.72
CA GLU A 229 13.23 -4.83 1.67
C GLU A 229 13.60 -5.45 3.03
N GLY A 230 13.31 -4.76 4.13
CA GLY A 230 13.33 -5.30 5.49
C GLY A 230 14.70 -5.60 6.12
N ALA A 231 15.81 -5.49 5.37
CA ALA A 231 17.15 -5.78 5.89
C ALA A 231 18.30 -4.95 5.30
N ASP A 232 18.05 -4.15 4.26
CA ASP A 232 19.10 -3.44 3.52
C ASP A 232 19.43 -2.07 4.10
N SER A 233 20.58 -1.50 3.72
CA SER A 233 20.96 -0.11 4.03
C SER A 233 20.56 0.87 2.92
N SER A 234 19.76 0.41 1.98
CA SER A 234 19.24 1.17 0.84
C SER A 234 17.76 0.85 0.66
N VAL A 235 17.07 1.75 -0.03
CA VAL A 235 15.70 1.57 -0.51
C VAL A 235 15.73 1.53 -2.02
N THR A 236 15.02 0.58 -2.61
CA THR A 236 15.00 0.36 -4.05
C THR A 236 13.85 1.15 -4.66
N ASP A 237 14.10 1.77 -5.81
CA ASP A 237 13.05 2.37 -6.62
C ASP A 237 12.37 1.32 -7.50
N TYR A 238 11.12 1.01 -7.17
CA TYR A 238 10.28 0.05 -7.89
C TYR A 238 9.53 0.67 -9.07
N SER A 239 9.66 1.98 -9.32
CA SER A 239 9.10 2.59 -10.55
C SER A 239 9.88 2.18 -11.80
N GLY A 240 11.16 1.84 -11.64
CA GLY A 240 12.08 1.54 -12.73
C GLY A 240 12.89 2.74 -13.25
N SER A 241 12.78 3.90 -12.61
CA SER A 241 13.61 5.07 -12.92
C SER A 241 15.04 4.97 -12.36
N GLY A 242 15.25 4.10 -11.36
CA GLY A 242 16.57 3.83 -10.78
C GLY A 242 16.97 4.83 -9.71
N TYR A 243 16.00 5.51 -9.09
CA TYR A 243 16.24 6.44 -7.99
C TYR A 243 16.40 5.71 -6.64
N ASP A 244 17.31 4.74 -6.58
CA ASP A 244 17.59 4.02 -5.32
C ASP A 244 18.13 4.99 -4.26
N GLY A 245 17.66 4.83 -3.02
CA GLY A 245 18.03 5.69 -1.90
C GLY A 245 18.95 5.02 -0.90
N GLN A 246 19.79 5.79 -0.23
CA GLN A 246 20.59 5.34 0.91
C GLN A 246 19.86 5.61 2.22
N ILE A 247 19.80 4.62 3.11
CA ILE A 247 19.28 4.79 4.46
C ILE A 247 20.38 5.32 5.39
N ILE A 248 20.11 6.40 6.11
CA ILE A 248 20.95 6.94 7.16
C ILE A 248 20.17 6.85 8.48
N GLY A 249 20.60 5.95 9.38
CA GLY A 249 20.08 5.84 10.75
C GLY A 249 18.73 5.13 10.92
N ALA A 250 17.81 5.31 9.97
CA ALA A 250 16.46 4.72 10.03
C ALA A 250 16.50 3.18 10.11
N SER A 251 15.45 2.61 10.71
CA SER A 251 15.36 1.16 10.96
C SER A 251 14.11 0.54 10.35
N TRP A 252 14.26 -0.68 9.83
CA TRP A 252 13.12 -1.48 9.36
C TRP A 252 12.16 -1.83 10.50
N VAL A 253 10.87 -1.80 10.17
CA VAL A 253 9.78 -2.28 11.04
C VAL A 253 8.84 -3.16 10.25
N ASN A 254 8.18 -4.10 10.93
CA ASN A 254 7.03 -4.78 10.34
C ASN A 254 5.80 -3.87 10.42
N VAL A 255 5.05 -3.80 9.32
CA VAL A 255 3.80 -3.08 9.17
C VAL A 255 2.72 -4.11 8.88
N ASP A 256 1.98 -4.51 9.92
CA ASP A 256 0.93 -5.53 9.78
C ASP A 256 -0.34 -4.97 9.09
N THR A 257 -0.66 -3.69 9.34
CA THR A 257 -1.77 -2.98 8.70
C THR A 257 -1.60 -1.45 8.80
N LYS A 258 -2.08 -0.74 7.77
CA LYS A 258 -2.21 0.72 7.72
C LYS A 258 -3.59 1.20 8.19
N LEU A 259 -4.48 0.28 8.56
CA LEU A 259 -5.79 0.61 9.11
C LEU A 259 -5.69 1.08 10.56
N VAL A 260 -6.48 2.10 10.90
CA VAL A 260 -6.64 2.53 12.29
C VAL A 260 -7.38 1.42 13.06
N PRO A 261 -6.88 0.96 14.21
CA PRO A 261 -7.62 0.05 15.07
C PRO A 261 -8.92 0.73 15.53
N VAL A 262 -10.07 0.12 15.25
CA VAL A 262 -11.34 0.60 15.81
C VAL A 262 -11.29 0.37 17.33
N LEU A 263 -11.13 1.45 18.10
CA LEU A 263 -11.28 1.41 19.55
C LEU A 263 -12.74 1.11 19.87
N ASP A 264 -13.01 -0.11 20.31
CA ASP A 264 -14.32 -0.54 20.76
C ASP A 264 -14.63 0.06 22.14
N THR A 265 -14.82 1.38 22.19
CA THR A 265 -15.32 2.08 23.38
C THR A 265 -16.83 2.21 23.29
N VAL A 266 -17.52 1.09 23.47
CA VAL A 266 -18.91 1.11 23.91
C VAL A 266 -18.98 0.40 25.24
N SER A 267 -18.91 1.18 26.31
CA SER A 267 -19.47 0.76 27.60
C SER A 267 -20.93 0.39 27.37
N LEU A 268 -21.25 -0.89 27.46
CA LEU A 268 -22.60 -1.42 27.40
C LEU A 268 -23.39 -0.88 28.59
N ALA A 269 -24.05 0.26 28.41
CA ALA A 269 -25.27 0.55 29.14
C ALA A 269 -26.37 -0.26 28.45
N GLU A 270 -26.81 -1.32 29.10
CA GLU A 270 -27.97 -2.11 28.70
C GLU A 270 -29.18 -1.20 28.51
N ALA A 271 -29.66 -1.11 27.27
CA ALA A 271 -31.01 -0.70 26.97
C ALA A 271 -31.53 -1.58 25.82
N ASP A 272 -32.35 -2.54 26.24
CA ASP A 272 -33.29 -3.32 25.44
C ASP A 272 -34.05 -2.42 24.45
N ASP A 273 -33.87 -2.64 23.14
CA ASP A 273 -34.99 -2.55 22.20
C ASP A 273 -34.76 -3.47 20.99
N GLN A 274 -35.79 -4.23 20.69
CA GLN A 274 -35.84 -5.29 19.70
C GLN A 274 -36.12 -4.70 18.31
N THR A 275 -35.12 -4.62 17.43
CA THR A 275 -35.33 -4.82 15.98
C THR A 275 -34.01 -5.20 15.31
N GLY A 276 -33.99 -6.39 14.70
CA GLY A 276 -32.80 -7.05 14.19
C GLY A 276 -32.16 -6.37 12.99
N SER A 277 -30.99 -5.76 13.20
CA SER A 277 -29.91 -5.69 12.22
C SER A 277 -28.63 -6.15 12.91
N ILE A 278 -28.39 -7.45 12.87
CA ILE A 278 -27.17 -8.03 13.48
C ILE A 278 -26.03 -7.75 12.50
N GLN A 279 -25.32 -6.64 12.71
CA GLN A 279 -23.98 -6.47 12.15
C GLN A 279 -23.12 -7.59 12.72
N ARG A 280 -22.64 -8.51 11.87
CA ARG A 280 -21.70 -9.55 12.26
C ARG A 280 -20.53 -9.57 11.30
N GLU A 281 -19.47 -8.92 11.73
CA GLU A 281 -18.12 -9.26 11.30
C GLU A 281 -17.89 -10.77 11.51
N LEU A 282 -17.39 -11.47 10.49
CA LEU A 282 -17.08 -12.89 10.56
C LEU A 282 -15.56 -13.05 10.54
N TRP A 283 -15.00 -13.56 11.63
CA TRP A 283 -13.57 -13.80 11.75
C TRP A 283 -13.29 -15.13 12.43
N GLY A 284 -12.15 -15.72 12.09
CA GLY A 284 -11.74 -17.01 12.63
C GLY A 284 -10.48 -17.54 11.99
N ARG A 285 -10.23 -18.84 12.16
CA ARG A 285 -9.10 -19.56 11.61
C ARG A 285 -9.54 -20.79 10.84
N VAL A 286 -8.81 -21.10 9.78
CA VAL A 286 -8.90 -22.36 9.05
C VAL A 286 -7.68 -23.21 9.38
N THR A 287 -7.93 -24.43 9.84
CA THR A 287 -6.90 -25.41 10.23
C THR A 287 -7.18 -26.77 9.61
N ASP A 288 -6.18 -27.66 9.59
CA ASP A 288 -6.40 -29.09 9.33
C ASP A 288 -6.79 -29.83 10.62
N GLY A 289 -7.10 -31.12 10.51
CA GLY A 289 -7.41 -31.97 11.66
C GLY A 289 -6.30 -32.12 12.71
N ASN A 290 -5.09 -31.60 12.45
CA ASN A 290 -3.95 -31.55 13.38
C ASN A 290 -3.69 -30.12 13.93
N GLU A 291 -4.66 -29.21 13.80
CA GLU A 291 -4.56 -27.80 14.21
C GLU A 291 -3.51 -26.99 13.42
N LYS A 292 -3.00 -27.52 12.30
CA LYS A 292 -2.07 -26.77 11.45
C LYS A 292 -2.85 -25.72 10.68
N SER A 293 -2.41 -24.46 10.80
CA SER A 293 -2.94 -23.34 10.02
C SER A 293 -2.89 -23.60 8.51
N LEU A 294 -4.02 -23.43 7.83
CA LEU A 294 -4.13 -23.58 6.38
C LEU A 294 -4.09 -22.22 5.71
N TYR A 295 -3.00 -21.96 4.97
CA TYR A 295 -2.77 -20.71 4.23
C TYR A 295 -3.46 -20.76 2.84
N LYS A 296 -4.02 -19.63 2.40
CA LYS A 296 -4.77 -19.48 1.13
C LYS A 296 -6.05 -20.31 1.02
N ALA A 297 -6.62 -20.78 2.13
CA ALA A 297 -7.99 -21.28 2.11
C ALA A 297 -8.94 -20.14 1.75
N SER A 298 -9.84 -20.36 0.80
CA SER A 298 -10.84 -19.39 0.35
C SER A 298 -12.09 -19.47 1.20
N ILE A 299 -12.50 -18.34 1.79
CA ILE A 299 -13.77 -18.14 2.48
C ILE A 299 -14.63 -17.27 1.57
N THR A 300 -15.71 -17.84 1.05
CA THR A 300 -16.60 -17.20 0.08
C THR A 300 -18.00 -17.10 0.67
N LEU A 301 -18.53 -15.89 0.85
CA LEU A 301 -19.96 -15.70 1.15
C LEU A 301 -20.70 -15.48 -0.16
N THR A 302 -21.92 -16.03 -0.23
CA THR A 302 -22.86 -15.74 -1.31
C THR A 302 -24.21 -15.38 -0.72
N GLY A 303 -24.87 -14.39 -1.32
CA GLY A 303 -26.19 -13.94 -0.92
C GLY A 303 -26.99 -13.44 -2.11
N HIS A 304 -28.24 -13.04 -1.84
CA HIS A 304 -29.10 -12.42 -2.83
C HIS A 304 -29.54 -11.01 -2.41
N HIS A 305 -29.60 -10.11 -3.38
CA HIS A 305 -30.31 -8.84 -3.30
C HIS A 305 -31.65 -8.98 -4.04
N ASN A 306 -32.73 -9.25 -3.31
CA ASN A 306 -34.04 -9.65 -3.83
C ASN A 306 -33.97 -10.95 -4.65
N GLU A 307 -35.06 -11.38 -5.31
CA GLU A 307 -35.12 -12.65 -6.05
C GLU A 307 -34.26 -12.69 -7.34
N GLU A 308 -33.63 -11.58 -7.75
CA GLU A 308 -33.00 -11.46 -9.08
C GLU A 308 -31.48 -11.27 -9.08
N PHE A 309 -30.84 -10.81 -7.99
CA PHE A 309 -29.42 -10.48 -8.00
C PHE A 309 -28.63 -11.29 -6.98
N GLN A 310 -27.72 -12.15 -7.44
CA GLN A 310 -26.76 -12.84 -6.58
C GLN A 310 -25.49 -12.00 -6.41
N TRP A 311 -24.96 -11.95 -5.19
CA TRP A 311 -23.67 -11.37 -4.87
C TRP A 311 -22.74 -12.42 -4.26
N SER A 312 -21.44 -12.21 -4.40
CA SER A 312 -20.43 -13.02 -3.74
C SER A 312 -19.23 -12.19 -3.33
N THR A 313 -18.71 -12.44 -2.12
CA THR A 313 -17.45 -11.90 -1.63
C THR A 313 -16.52 -13.06 -1.27
N SER A 314 -15.21 -12.89 -1.44
CA SER A 314 -14.23 -13.95 -1.13
C SER A 314 -12.97 -13.37 -0.53
N VAL A 315 -12.48 -14.01 0.53
CA VAL A 315 -11.20 -13.70 1.18
C VAL A 315 -10.34 -14.95 1.30
N LEU A 316 -9.02 -14.78 1.33
CA LEU A 316 -8.08 -15.88 1.53
C LEU A 316 -7.48 -15.82 2.94
N THR A 317 -7.26 -16.96 3.56
CA THR A 317 -6.56 -17.01 4.85
C THR A 317 -5.11 -16.55 4.74
N ASN A 318 -4.63 -15.87 5.78
CA ASN A 318 -3.22 -15.46 5.92
C ASN A 318 -2.30 -16.63 6.34
N ARG A 319 -1.00 -16.38 6.52
CA ARG A 319 -0.01 -17.43 6.89
C ARG A 319 -0.29 -18.12 8.24
N ARG A 320 -1.13 -17.51 9.10
CA ARG A 320 -1.59 -18.10 10.38
C ARG A 320 -2.95 -18.81 10.24
N GLY A 321 -3.47 -18.94 9.02
CA GLY A 321 -4.78 -19.51 8.74
C GLY A 321 -5.94 -18.59 9.11
N SER A 322 -5.69 -17.35 9.52
CA SER A 322 -6.74 -16.42 9.95
C SER A 322 -7.42 -15.76 8.76
N TYR A 323 -8.72 -15.51 8.89
CA TYR A 323 -9.53 -14.76 7.93
C TYR A 323 -10.44 -13.77 8.66
N GLU A 324 -10.86 -12.74 7.95
CA GLU A 324 -11.83 -11.75 8.39
C GLU A 324 -12.68 -11.34 7.19
N VAL A 325 -14.00 -11.35 7.36
CA VAL A 325 -14.97 -10.91 6.38
C VAL A 325 -15.82 -9.83 7.03
N ASN A 326 -15.63 -8.60 6.56
CA ASN A 326 -16.46 -7.45 6.90
C ASN A 326 -17.55 -7.30 5.84
N ASP A 327 -18.63 -8.08 5.99
CA ASP A 327 -19.80 -7.94 5.12
C ASP A 327 -21.05 -7.59 5.92
N CYS A 328 -21.68 -6.48 5.53
CA CYS A 328 -22.87 -5.91 6.16
C CYS A 328 -24.17 -6.45 5.52
N GLN A 329 -24.08 -7.37 4.57
CA GLN A 329 -25.23 -7.87 3.81
C GLN A 329 -25.69 -9.27 4.29
N PRO A 330 -27.01 -9.55 4.24
CA PRO A 330 -27.52 -10.90 4.43
C PRO A 330 -26.94 -11.86 3.39
N TRP A 331 -26.44 -12.99 3.85
CA TRP A 331 -25.86 -14.05 3.02
C TRP A 331 -26.64 -15.35 3.23
N ASP A 332 -26.65 -16.21 2.20
CA ASP A 332 -27.39 -17.47 2.19
C ASP A 332 -26.51 -18.65 2.54
N ASN A 333 -25.24 -18.63 2.11
CA ASN A 333 -24.26 -19.64 2.47
C ASN A 333 -22.84 -19.08 2.48
N LEU A 334 -22.01 -19.73 3.29
CA LEU A 334 -20.57 -19.52 3.37
C LEU A 334 -19.87 -20.80 2.92
N LYS A 335 -18.93 -20.68 1.99
CA LYS A 335 -18.11 -21.78 1.49
C LYS A 335 -16.67 -21.62 1.93
N VAL A 336 -16.06 -22.68 2.46
CA VAL A 336 -14.64 -22.77 2.78
C VAL A 336 -14.01 -23.82 1.87
N SER A 337 -12.95 -23.47 1.15
CA SER A 337 -12.29 -24.39 0.21
C SER A 337 -10.79 -24.14 0.09
N LEU A 338 -10.03 -25.21 -0.08
CA LEU A 338 -8.60 -25.19 -0.36
C LEU A 338 -8.25 -26.41 -1.21
N ASP A 339 -7.41 -26.25 -2.24
CA ASP A 339 -6.99 -27.37 -3.09
C ASP A 339 -6.36 -28.51 -2.26
N GLY A 340 -6.83 -29.73 -2.48
CA GLY A 340 -6.41 -30.92 -1.71
C GLY A 340 -7.19 -31.14 -0.40
N TYR A 341 -8.19 -30.31 -0.10
CA TYR A 341 -9.09 -30.44 1.03
C TYR A 341 -10.56 -30.46 0.60
N GLU A 342 -11.39 -31.15 1.37
CA GLU A 342 -12.82 -31.20 1.13
C GLU A 342 -13.44 -29.81 1.32
N THR A 343 -14.26 -29.39 0.36
CA THR A 343 -15.00 -28.13 0.44
C THR A 343 -16.13 -28.24 1.45
N GLN A 344 -16.22 -27.28 2.37
CA GLN A 344 -17.28 -27.18 3.37
C GLN A 344 -18.22 -26.02 3.06
N VAL A 345 -19.51 -26.21 3.28
CA VAL A 345 -20.56 -25.20 3.04
C VAL A 345 -21.43 -25.09 4.28
N TYR A 346 -21.67 -23.86 4.73
CA TYR A 346 -22.39 -23.53 5.94
C TYR A 346 -23.56 -22.59 5.68
N LEU A 347 -24.60 -22.72 6.48
CA LEU A 347 -25.77 -21.83 6.52
C LEU A 347 -25.66 -20.85 7.69
N PRO A 348 -26.27 -19.64 7.60
CA PRO A 348 -26.27 -18.66 8.69
C PRO A 348 -26.77 -19.18 10.04
N SER A 349 -27.60 -20.23 10.03
CA SER A 349 -28.15 -20.86 11.23
C SER A 349 -27.23 -21.89 11.89
N ASP A 350 -26.09 -22.22 11.28
CA ASP A 350 -25.19 -23.25 11.80
C ASP A 350 -24.53 -22.84 13.12
N SER A 351 -24.31 -23.80 14.02
CA SER A 351 -23.82 -23.54 15.37
C SER A 351 -22.42 -22.92 15.41
N VAL A 352 -21.61 -23.10 14.36
CA VAL A 352 -20.31 -22.44 14.21
C VAL A 352 -20.41 -20.91 14.25
N PHE A 353 -21.57 -20.35 13.89
CA PHE A 353 -21.82 -18.89 13.92
C PHE A 353 -22.54 -18.43 15.20
N SER A 354 -22.75 -19.32 16.18
CA SER A 354 -23.41 -18.95 17.44
C SER A 354 -22.55 -18.07 18.35
N SER A 355 -21.22 -18.10 18.15
CA SER A 355 -20.22 -17.24 18.79
C SER A 355 -19.04 -17.02 17.86
N LEU A 356 -18.29 -15.93 18.04
CA LEU A 356 -17.02 -15.69 17.34
C LEU A 356 -15.83 -15.99 18.26
N PRO A 357 -14.67 -16.42 17.73
CA PRO A 357 -14.38 -16.68 16.31
C PRO A 357 -15.15 -17.88 15.73
N ALA A 358 -15.44 -17.82 14.43
CA ALA A 358 -15.96 -18.95 13.66
C ALA A 358 -14.78 -19.73 13.06
N ASP A 359 -14.27 -20.71 13.79
CA ASP A 359 -13.14 -21.52 13.32
C ASP A 359 -13.61 -22.69 12.44
N PHE A 360 -12.86 -22.98 11.39
CA PHE A 360 -13.11 -24.06 10.43
C PHE A 360 -11.97 -25.07 10.42
N VAL A 361 -12.32 -26.34 10.28
CA VAL A 361 -11.36 -27.44 10.20
C VAL A 361 -11.60 -28.18 8.88
N LEU A 362 -10.67 -28.09 7.94
CA LEU A 362 -10.76 -28.80 6.67
C LEU A 362 -10.12 -30.19 6.78
N GLU A 363 -10.78 -31.16 6.16
CA GLU A 363 -10.26 -32.53 6.02
C GLU A 363 -9.59 -32.69 4.65
N GLU A 364 -8.43 -33.36 4.61
CA GLU A 364 -7.75 -33.63 3.33
C GLU A 364 -8.62 -34.53 2.45
N GLU A 365 -8.73 -34.21 1.15
CA GLU A 365 -9.47 -35.05 0.22
C GLU A 365 -8.84 -36.45 0.20
N SER A 366 -9.64 -37.47 0.54
CA SER A 366 -9.18 -38.84 0.43
C SER A 366 -8.94 -39.16 -1.06
N LEU A 367 -7.67 -39.24 -1.45
CA LEU A 367 -7.26 -39.91 -2.68
C LEU A 367 -7.54 -41.40 -2.48
N ILE A 368 -8.79 -41.84 -2.64
CA ILE A 368 -9.06 -43.23 -2.97
C ILE A 368 -8.46 -43.38 -4.36
N PRO A 369 -7.34 -44.11 -4.55
CA PRO A 369 -6.90 -44.41 -5.89
C PRO A 369 -8.08 -45.10 -6.56
N ALA A 370 -8.62 -44.49 -7.63
CA ALA A 370 -9.59 -45.16 -8.47
C ALA A 370 -8.94 -46.48 -8.88
N VAL A 371 -9.42 -47.57 -8.29
CA VAL A 371 -9.06 -48.90 -8.78
C VAL A 371 -9.62 -48.91 -10.17
N ASP A 372 -8.74 -48.77 -11.15
CA ASP A 372 -9.08 -48.95 -12.54
C ASP A 372 -9.43 -50.42 -12.72
N SER A 373 -10.71 -50.72 -12.52
CA SER A 373 -11.30 -52.04 -12.70
C SER A 373 -11.02 -52.61 -14.09
N SER A 374 -10.75 -51.75 -15.08
CA SER A 374 -10.40 -52.17 -16.45
C SER A 374 -8.97 -52.71 -16.53
N ARG A 375 -8.03 -52.13 -15.78
CA ARG A 375 -6.63 -52.58 -15.71
C ARG A 375 -6.45 -53.89 -14.96
N TYR A 376 -7.30 -54.16 -13.95
CA TYR A 376 -7.35 -55.47 -13.30
C TYR A 376 -8.03 -56.55 -14.18
N ALA A 377 -9.00 -56.17 -15.00
CA ALA A 377 -9.62 -57.09 -15.96
C ALA A 377 -8.63 -57.51 -17.07
N GLU A 378 -7.80 -56.60 -17.59
CA GLU A 378 -6.74 -56.95 -18.55
C GLU A 378 -5.64 -57.83 -17.94
N LEU A 379 -5.24 -57.59 -16.69
CA LEU A 379 -4.27 -58.42 -15.98
C LEU A 379 -4.81 -59.82 -15.65
N ALA A 380 -6.10 -59.94 -15.33
CA ALA A 380 -6.74 -61.23 -15.12
C ALA A 380 -6.89 -62.03 -16.43
N GLN A 381 -7.15 -61.35 -17.56
CA GLN A 381 -7.28 -61.98 -18.87
C GLN A 381 -5.93 -62.37 -19.51
N GLN A 382 -4.81 -61.79 -19.04
CA GLN A 382 -3.45 -62.23 -19.40
C GLN A 382 -2.90 -63.35 -18.50
N ALA A 383 -3.56 -63.63 -17.37
CA ALA A 383 -3.15 -64.65 -16.40
C ALA A 383 -3.91 -65.99 -16.56
N GLU A 384 -5.04 -66.00 -17.29
CA GLU A 384 -5.62 -67.19 -17.92
C GLU A 384 -4.95 -67.49 -19.27
#